data_AF-S9WY84-F1
#
_entry.id   AF-S9WY84-F1
#
_cell.length_a   1.000
_cell.length_b   1.000
_cell.length_c   1.000
_cell.angle_alpha   90.00
_cell.angle_beta   90.00
_cell.angle_gamma   90.00
#
_symmetry.space_group_name_H-M   'P 1'
#
loop_
_entity.id
_entity.type
_entity.pdbx_description
1 polymer ?
#
loop_
_entity_poly.entity_id
_entity_poly.type
_entity_poly.pdbx_seq_one_letter_code
_entity_poly.pdbx_strand_id
1 'polypeptide(L)'
;MPHTGEQKGEAQVAITGFISCLLVLGVFGGYLVWAIVPDEYLHLMHITYLPSKYWAVAIPAVIIMTCFYYWVASVLIVLVMTYPLTDGHCVTDVDKKKEAEVKLSSLSGIKSSVPPWVDIPVDVTSALLFQPWKN
;
A
#
# COMPACT_ATOMS: atom_id res chain seq x y z
N MET A 1 -12.31 -7.93 30.77
CA MET A 1 -10.93 -7.54 30.40
C MET A 1 -10.52 -8.33 29.16
N PRO A 2 -10.75 -7.81 27.93
CA PRO A 2 -10.33 -8.46 26.69
C PRO A 2 -9.29 -7.58 25.96
N HIS A 3 -7.99 -7.80 26.20
CA HIS A 3 -6.90 -7.05 25.52
C HIS A 3 -5.78 -7.97 25.01
N THR A 4 -5.87 -9.29 25.21
CA THR A 4 -4.76 -10.23 24.96
C THR A 4 -4.73 -10.79 23.54
N GLY A 5 -5.82 -10.65 22.77
CA GLY A 5 -5.92 -11.19 21.40
C GLY A 5 -5.27 -10.32 20.33
N GLU A 6 -5.37 -9.00 20.46
CA GLU A 6 -4.92 -8.02 19.45
C GLU A 6 -3.39 -7.92 19.40
N GLN A 7 -2.74 -7.87 20.57
CA GLN A 7 -1.28 -7.81 20.74
C GLN A 7 -0.54 -8.99 20.07
N LYS A 8 -1.17 -10.16 20.00
CA LYS A 8 -0.57 -11.35 19.37
C LYS A 8 -0.50 -11.23 17.85
N GLY A 9 -1.47 -10.55 17.23
CA GLY A 9 -1.50 -10.31 15.79
C GLY A 9 -0.43 -9.30 15.36
N GLU A 10 -0.31 -8.19 16.08
CA GLU A 10 0.66 -7.13 15.77
C GLU A 10 2.11 -7.62 15.85
N ALA A 11 2.45 -8.39 16.89
CA ALA A 11 3.78 -8.95 17.05
C ALA A 11 4.14 -9.94 15.93
N GLN A 12 3.17 -10.77 15.49
CA GLN A 12 3.41 -11.73 14.41
C GLN A 12 3.59 -11.06 13.03
N VAL A 13 2.89 -9.96 12.77
CA VAL A 13 3.08 -9.16 11.55
C VAL A 13 4.49 -8.57 11.51
N ALA A 14 4.97 -8.01 12.62
CA ALA A 14 6.31 -7.43 12.71
C ALA A 14 7.42 -8.48 12.50
N ILE A 15 7.29 -9.65 13.14
CA ILE A 15 8.26 -10.75 13.00
C ILE A 15 8.29 -11.29 11.56
N THR A 16 7.13 -11.46 10.94
CA THR A 16 7.04 -11.94 9.55
C THR A 16 7.71 -10.96 8.58
N GLY A 17 7.51 -9.65 8.78
CA GLY A 17 8.19 -8.61 8.00
C GLY A 17 9.71 -8.65 8.18
N PHE A 18 10.17 -8.85 9.42
CA PHE A 18 11.61 -8.94 9.71
C PHE A 18 12.27 -10.16 9.03
N ILE A 19 11.66 -11.33 9.14
CA ILE A 19 12.18 -12.56 8.50
C ILE A 19 12.20 -12.41 6.97
N SER A 20 11.13 -11.86 6.39
CA SER A 20 11.05 -11.60 4.96
C SER A 20 12.15 -10.62 4.51
N CYS A 21 12.39 -9.55 5.27
CA CYS A 21 13.46 -8.59 4.98
C CYS A 21 14.84 -9.26 4.94
N LEU A 22 15.17 -10.07 5.96
CA LEU A 22 16.44 -10.81 5.99
C LEU A 22 16.58 -11.80 4.83
N LEU A 23 15.50 -12.51 4.48
CA LEU A 23 15.48 -13.45 3.36
C LEU A 23 15.74 -12.74 2.03
N VAL A 24 15.03 -11.63 1.77
CA VAL A 24 15.22 -10.83 0.55
C VAL A 24 16.63 -10.28 0.48
N LEU A 25 17.18 -9.77 1.58
CA LEU A 25 18.56 -9.29 1.64
C LEU A 25 19.58 -10.39 1.36
N GLY A 26 19.38 -11.59 1.93
CA GLY A 26 20.26 -12.74 1.71
C GLY A 26 20.25 -13.22 0.25
N VAL A 27 19.05 -13.37 -0.34
CA VAL A 27 18.89 -13.75 -1.75
C VAL A 27 19.47 -12.68 -2.68
N PHE A 28 19.23 -11.40 -2.38
CA PHE A 28 19.78 -10.30 -3.16
C PHE A 28 21.31 -10.23 -3.08
N GLY A 29 21.89 -10.43 -1.90
CA GLY A 29 23.34 -10.51 -1.73
C GLY A 29 23.95 -11.67 -2.52
N GLY A 30 23.35 -12.86 -2.43
CA GLY A 30 23.77 -14.02 -3.23
C GLY A 30 23.67 -13.78 -4.74
N TYR A 31 22.60 -13.10 -5.17
CA TYR A 31 22.41 -12.70 -6.56
C TYR A 31 23.48 -11.70 -7.05
N LEU A 32 23.84 -10.71 -6.24
CA LEU A 32 24.91 -9.76 -6.59
C LEU A 32 26.27 -10.43 -6.68
N VAL A 33 26.60 -11.31 -5.72
CA VAL A 33 27.85 -12.09 -5.77
C VAL A 33 27.89 -12.92 -7.06
N TRP A 34 26.80 -13.61 -7.38
CA TRP A 34 26.69 -14.37 -8.63
C TRP A 34 26.83 -13.50 -9.88
N ALA A 35 26.21 -12.32 -9.91
CA ALA A 35 26.23 -11.41 -11.05
C ALA A 35 27.59 -10.75 -11.30
N ILE A 36 28.36 -10.46 -10.23
CA ILE A 36 29.65 -9.76 -10.31
C ILE A 36 30.80 -10.74 -10.62
N VAL A 37 30.72 -11.99 -10.16
CA VAL A 37 31.80 -12.97 -10.34
C VAL A 37 32.01 -13.32 -11.82
N PRO A 38 33.22 -13.12 -12.40
CA PRO A 38 33.53 -13.45 -13.79
C PRO A 38 33.44 -14.97 -14.08
N ASP A 39 33.11 -15.35 -15.33
CA ASP A 39 32.84 -16.75 -15.70
C ASP A 39 34.10 -17.61 -15.55
N GLU A 40 35.27 -16.99 -15.72
CA GLU A 40 36.58 -17.61 -15.53
C GLU A 40 36.73 -18.22 -14.12
N TYR A 41 36.23 -17.54 -13.09
CA TYR A 41 36.26 -18.04 -11.70
C TYR A 41 35.22 -19.15 -11.48
N LEU A 42 34.07 -19.08 -12.16
CA LEU A 42 33.03 -20.12 -12.10
C LEU A 42 33.47 -21.41 -12.79
N HIS A 43 34.14 -21.30 -13.94
CA HIS A 43 34.74 -22.42 -14.65
C HIS A 43 35.86 -23.09 -13.82
N LEU A 44 36.63 -22.31 -13.07
CA LEU A 44 37.65 -22.82 -12.14
C LEU A 44 37.05 -23.57 -10.95
N MET A 45 35.85 -23.19 -10.51
CA MET A 45 35.09 -23.85 -9.44
C MET A 45 34.24 -25.03 -9.94
N HIS A 46 34.41 -25.47 -11.19
CA HIS A 46 33.67 -26.58 -11.80
C HIS A 46 32.15 -26.34 -11.96
N ILE A 47 31.69 -25.09 -11.91
CA ILE A 47 30.28 -24.71 -12.10
C ILE A 47 30.08 -24.32 -13.58
N THR A 48 29.94 -25.33 -14.44
CA THR A 48 29.92 -25.14 -15.91
C THR A 48 28.50 -24.95 -16.49
N TYR A 49 27.45 -25.14 -15.69
CA TYR A 49 26.04 -25.23 -16.16
C TYR A 49 25.15 -24.04 -15.77
N LEU A 50 25.75 -22.94 -15.32
CA LEU A 50 24.97 -21.77 -14.94
C LEU A 50 24.34 -21.11 -16.19
N PRO A 51 23.10 -20.61 -16.12
CA PRO A 51 22.49 -19.89 -17.22
C PRO A 51 23.34 -18.66 -17.58
N SER A 52 23.32 -18.26 -18.85
CA SER A 52 24.13 -17.15 -19.35
C SER A 52 23.97 -15.90 -18.48
N LYS A 53 25.07 -15.20 -18.21
CA LYS A 53 25.05 -13.96 -17.41
C LYS A 53 24.14 -12.86 -17.94
N TYR A 54 23.68 -12.97 -19.18
CA TYR A 54 22.61 -12.15 -19.70
C TYR A 54 21.40 -12.08 -18.76
N TRP A 55 21.06 -13.18 -18.07
CA TRP A 55 19.98 -13.21 -17.09
C TRP A 55 20.21 -12.31 -15.87
N ALA A 56 21.47 -12.02 -15.51
CA ALA A 56 21.81 -11.06 -14.46
C ALA A 56 21.39 -9.62 -14.81
N VAL A 57 21.25 -9.30 -16.10
CA VAL A 57 20.76 -7.98 -16.55
C VAL A 57 19.29 -8.06 -16.96
N ALA A 58 18.87 -9.19 -17.54
CA ALA A 58 17.50 -9.37 -18.00
C ALA A 58 16.49 -9.38 -16.85
N ILE A 59 16.80 -10.04 -15.72
CA ILE A 59 15.90 -10.09 -14.56
C ILE A 59 15.58 -8.68 -14.01
N PRO A 60 16.56 -7.83 -13.65
CA PRO A 60 16.28 -6.49 -13.13
C PRO A 60 15.61 -5.61 -14.18
N ALA A 61 15.98 -5.74 -15.46
CA ALA A 61 15.32 -5.01 -16.54
C ALA A 61 13.82 -5.38 -16.66
N VAL A 62 13.49 -6.68 -16.63
CA VAL A 62 12.09 -7.15 -16.68
C VAL A 62 11.31 -6.67 -15.46
N ILE A 63 11.91 -6.69 -14.26
CA ILE A 63 11.25 -6.18 -13.04
C ILE A 63 10.91 -4.70 -13.19
N ILE A 64 11.88 -3.87 -13.59
CA ILE A 64 11.67 -2.43 -13.78
C ILE A 64 10.58 -2.16 -14.83
N MET A 65 10.65 -2.86 -15.97
CA MET A 65 9.66 -2.70 -17.04
C MET A 65 8.27 -3.16 -16.60
N THR A 66 8.17 -4.23 -15.81
CA THR A 66 6.90 -4.73 -15.27
C THR A 66 6.31 -3.76 -14.25
N CYS A 67 7.14 -3.19 -13.36
CA CYS A 67 6.69 -2.17 -12.40
C CYS A 67 6.19 -0.91 -13.12
N PHE A 68 6.92 -0.44 -14.13
CA PHE A 68 6.50 0.71 -14.94
C PHE A 68 5.19 0.42 -15.68
N TYR A 69 5.09 -0.75 -16.31
CA TYR A 69 3.86 -1.20 -16.98
C TYR A 69 2.68 -1.23 -16.01
N TYR A 70 2.86 -1.82 -14.82
CA TYR A 70 1.81 -1.90 -13.80
C TYR A 70 1.36 -0.51 -13.34
N TRP A 71 2.30 0.41 -13.11
CA TRP A 71 2.00 1.79 -12.74
C TRP A 71 1.15 2.49 -13.81
N VAL A 72 1.61 2.46 -15.07
CA VAL A 72 0.90 3.10 -16.19
C VAL A 72 -0.47 2.45 -16.38
N ALA A 73 -0.54 1.13 -16.38
CA ALA A 73 -1.80 0.40 -16.50
C ALA A 73 -2.79 0.77 -15.39
N SER A 74 -2.31 0.89 -14.14
CA SER A 74 -3.16 1.29 -13.01
C SER A 74 -3.72 2.69 -13.19
N VAL A 75 -2.90 3.66 -13.62
CA VAL A 75 -3.36 5.03 -13.90
C VAL A 75 -4.38 5.04 -15.04
N LEU A 76 -4.14 4.29 -16.11
CA LEU A 76 -5.07 4.18 -17.23
C LEU A 76 -6.40 3.54 -16.81
N ILE A 77 -6.36 2.48 -16.01
CA ILE A 77 -7.56 1.83 -15.49
C ILE A 77 -8.36 2.80 -14.62
N VAL A 78 -7.69 3.51 -13.70
CA VAL A 78 -8.35 4.54 -12.89
C VAL A 78 -8.98 5.61 -13.79
N LEU A 79 -8.28 6.08 -14.82
CA LEU A 79 -8.82 7.08 -15.75
C LEU A 79 -10.04 6.58 -16.53
N VAL A 80 -10.05 5.31 -16.95
CA VAL A 80 -11.18 4.69 -17.66
C VAL A 80 -12.39 4.50 -16.73
N MET A 81 -12.14 4.16 -15.46
CA MET A 81 -13.20 3.95 -14.47
C MET A 81 -13.73 5.25 -13.87
N THR A 82 -12.98 6.35 -13.96
CA THR A 82 -13.38 7.64 -13.38
C THR A 82 -14.41 8.33 -14.27
N TYR A 83 -15.46 8.88 -13.66
CA TYR A 83 -16.43 9.75 -14.34
C TYR A 83 -15.72 10.98 -14.94
N PRO A 84 -16.27 11.62 -16.01
CA PRO A 84 -15.64 12.80 -16.59
C PRO A 84 -15.39 13.88 -15.52
N LEU A 85 -14.22 14.53 -15.54
CA LEU A 85 -13.80 15.50 -14.50
C LEU A 85 -14.71 16.73 -14.35
N THR A 86 -15.70 16.88 -15.23
CA THR A 86 -16.72 17.95 -15.20
C THR A 86 -17.99 17.51 -14.44
N ASP A 87 -18.13 16.23 -14.10
CA ASP A 87 -19.29 15.72 -13.38
C ASP A 87 -19.11 15.86 -11.85
N GLY A 88 -20.08 16.49 -11.20
CA GLY A 88 -20.14 16.64 -9.74
C GLY A 88 -20.26 15.30 -9.01
N HIS A 89 -20.65 14.24 -9.72
CA HIS A 89 -20.64 12.87 -9.18
C HIS A 89 -19.23 12.36 -8.83
N CYS A 90 -18.16 13.00 -9.33
CA CYS A 90 -16.80 12.70 -8.91
C CYS A 90 -16.51 13.11 -7.45
N VAL A 91 -17.33 14.01 -6.87
CA VAL A 91 -17.23 14.46 -5.47
C VAL A 91 -18.14 13.63 -4.54
N THR A 92 -19.22 13.05 -5.06
CA THR A 92 -20.18 12.29 -4.26
C THR A 92 -20.10 10.80 -4.57
N ASP A 93 -19.58 10.03 -3.63
CA ASP A 93 -19.55 8.57 -3.74
C ASP A 93 -20.97 7.98 -3.86
N VAL A 94 -21.18 7.09 -4.83
CA VAL A 94 -22.47 6.41 -5.07
C VAL A 94 -22.75 5.42 -3.94
N ASP A 95 -21.69 4.89 -3.33
CA ASP A 95 -21.73 4.01 -2.16
C ASP A 95 -21.70 4.77 -0.83
N LYS A 96 -22.18 6.03 -0.81
CA LYS A 96 -22.57 6.68 0.46
C LYS A 96 -23.60 5.78 1.15
N LYS A 97 -23.15 4.95 2.09
CA LYS A 97 -24.03 4.46 3.16
C LYS A 97 -24.73 5.69 3.71
N LYS A 98 -26.05 5.69 3.82
CA LYS A 98 -26.79 6.81 4.43
C LYS A 98 -26.20 7.07 5.83
N GLU A 99 -25.26 8.01 5.94
CA GLU A 99 -24.59 8.42 7.18
C GLU A 99 -25.57 9.14 8.13
N ALA A 100 -26.81 9.32 7.70
CA ALA A 100 -27.93 9.79 8.52
C ALA A 100 -28.19 8.93 9.78
N GLU A 101 -27.56 7.75 9.92
CA GLU A 101 -27.68 6.91 11.11
C GLU A 101 -26.47 6.87 12.05
N VAL A 102 -25.30 7.43 11.69
CA VAL A 102 -24.31 7.83 12.72
C VAL A 102 -24.71 9.21 13.20
N LYS A 103 -25.90 9.25 13.80
CA LYS A 103 -26.50 10.41 14.41
C LYS A 103 -25.46 11.06 15.32
N LEU A 104 -25.18 12.35 15.11
CA LEU A 104 -24.53 13.23 16.07
C LEU A 104 -25.12 13.08 17.50
N SER A 105 -26.37 12.62 17.59
CA SER A 105 -27.08 12.23 18.83
C SER A 105 -26.45 11.05 19.58
N SER A 106 -25.80 10.10 18.88
CA SER A 106 -25.04 9.03 19.53
C SER A 106 -23.74 9.58 20.13
N LEU A 107 -23.08 10.54 19.46
CA LEU A 107 -21.91 11.24 19.98
C LEU A 107 -22.24 12.14 21.17
N SER A 108 -23.39 12.80 21.20
CA SER A 108 -23.80 13.64 22.34
C SER A 108 -24.14 12.86 23.61
N GLY A 109 -24.37 11.55 23.50
CA GLY A 109 -24.68 10.66 24.64
C GLY A 109 -23.47 9.92 25.23
N ILE A 110 -22.29 10.05 24.61
CA ILE A 110 -21.09 9.31 25.02
C ILE A 110 -20.36 10.06 26.14
N LYS A 111 -20.35 9.47 27.33
CA LYS A 111 -19.57 9.92 28.51
C LYS A 111 -18.13 9.38 28.50
N SER A 112 -17.56 9.07 27.33
CA SER A 112 -16.12 8.80 27.19
C SER A 112 -15.42 10.06 26.73
N SER A 113 -14.23 10.32 27.27
CA SER A 113 -13.48 11.56 27.01
C SER A 113 -12.91 11.65 25.59
N VAL A 114 -13.06 10.60 24.77
CA VAL A 114 -12.54 10.51 23.40
C VAL A 114 -13.62 9.87 22.52
N PRO A 115 -14.02 10.51 21.40
CA PRO A 115 -14.98 9.93 20.45
C PRO A 115 -14.33 8.84 19.59
N PRO A 116 -15.12 7.88 19.07
CA PRO A 116 -14.63 6.91 18.11
C PRO A 116 -14.11 7.60 16.84
N TRP A 117 -13.05 7.06 16.23
CA TRP A 117 -12.60 7.48 14.89
C TRP A 117 -13.72 7.14 13.90
N VAL A 118 -14.45 8.16 13.48
CA VAL A 118 -15.50 8.10 12.47
C VAL A 118 -15.27 9.30 11.57
N ASP A 119 -15.37 9.09 10.26
CA ASP A 119 -15.23 10.17 9.30
C ASP A 119 -16.40 11.14 9.41
N ILE A 120 -16.13 12.43 9.26
CA ILE A 120 -17.16 13.46 9.32
C ILE A 120 -17.72 13.61 7.91
N PRO A 121 -19.06 13.55 7.72
CA PRO A 121 -19.66 13.72 6.40
C PRO A 121 -19.16 15.01 5.76
N VAL A 122 -18.79 14.93 4.47
CA VAL A 122 -18.32 16.09 3.68
C VAL A 122 -19.29 17.27 3.74
N ASP A 123 -20.59 17.00 3.89
CA ASP A 123 -21.65 18.00 4.00
C ASP A 123 -21.53 18.81 5.32
N VAL A 124 -21.23 18.13 6.44
CA VAL A 124 -21.03 18.76 7.75
C VAL A 124 -19.72 19.53 7.76
N THR A 125 -18.65 18.95 7.23
CA THR A 125 -17.34 19.61 7.15
C THR A 125 -17.41 20.87 6.29
N SER A 126 -18.04 20.80 5.11
CA SER A 126 -18.25 21.96 4.23
C SER A 126 -19.06 23.06 4.93
N ALA A 127 -20.18 22.69 5.58
CA ALA A 127 -21.01 23.66 6.32
C ALA A 127 -20.25 24.32 7.48
N LEU A 128 -19.42 23.57 8.22
CA LEU A 128 -18.62 24.10 9.32
C LEU A 128 -17.48 25.00 8.83
N LEU A 129 -16.87 24.68 7.68
CA LEU A 129 -15.72 25.39 7.15
C LEU A 129 -16.13 26.70 6.47
N PHE A 130 -17.31 26.72 5.82
CA PHE A 130 -17.84 27.89 5.11
C PHE A 130 -18.87 28.70 5.89
N GLN A 131 -19.14 28.38 7.16
CA GLN A 131 -19.97 29.26 7.98
C GLN A 131 -19.29 30.64 8.14
N PRO A 132 -20.03 31.74 8.05
CA PRO A 132 -19.47 33.06 8.35
C PRO A 132 -19.00 33.05 9.81
N TRP A 133 -17.69 33.25 10.01
CA TRP A 133 -17.13 33.37 11.36
C TRP A 133 -17.84 34.52 12.07
N LYS A 134 -18.55 34.17 13.14
CA LYS A 134 -19.21 35.14 13.99
C LYS A 134 -18.10 35.85 14.79
N ASN A 135 -17.74 37.05 14.35
CA ASN A 135 -16.90 37.98 15.14
C ASN A 135 -17.65 38.40 16.40
#